data_AF-A0A3B9ZXE7-F1
#
_entry.id   AF-A0A3B9ZXE7-F1
#
_cell.length_a   1.000
_cell.length_b   1.000
_cell.length_c   1.000
_cell.angle_alpha   90.00
_cell.angle_beta   90.00
_cell.angle_gamma   90.00
#
_symmetry.space_group_name_H-M   'P 1'
#
loop_
_entity.id
_entity.type
_entity.pdbx_description
1 polymer ?
#
loop_
_entity_poly.entity_id
_entity_poly.type
_entity_poly.pdbx_seq_one_letter_code
_entity_poly.pdbx_strand_id
1 'polypeptide(L)'
;GENLRKKRELLEEVKRFTLSGDDNADLDKLKEFQRTFTEIGHVPFKDKDAIQNEFRDVINHHFDSLRIDEKRRNLMKFKNKVAGNTSSGKGQNKNRFEREKYMTKLKQMESDLALLDNNIGFFANTKNAEALIGDVNQKIANTKEKIEFLKEKIRIMDAMEDDE
;
A
#
# COMPACT_ATOMS: atom_id res chain seq x y z
N GLY A 1 23.66 -18.95 20.08
CA GLY A 1 22.68 -19.13 21.17
C GLY A 1 21.40 -19.68 20.60
N GLU A 2 20.66 -20.45 21.39
CA GLU A 2 19.44 -21.15 20.94
C GLU A 2 18.40 -20.20 20.30
N ASN A 3 18.21 -19.01 20.88
CA ASN A 3 17.30 -17.99 20.33
C ASN A 3 17.73 -17.48 18.94
N LEU A 4 19.03 -17.36 18.68
CA LEU A 4 19.54 -16.95 17.37
C LEU A 4 19.26 -18.03 16.31
N ARG A 5 19.39 -19.31 16.69
CA ARG A 5 19.05 -20.44 15.81
C ARG A 5 17.56 -20.42 15.46
N LYS A 6 16.68 -20.32 16.47
CA LYS A 6 15.23 -20.22 16.28
C LYS A 6 14.81 -19.03 15.42
N LYS A 7 15.44 -17.86 15.61
CA LYS A 7 15.15 -16.67 14.79
C LYS A 7 15.59 -16.85 13.34
N ARG A 8 16.71 -17.52 13.09
CA ARG A 8 17.15 -17.86 11.72
C ARG A 8 16.20 -18.87 11.07
N GLU A 9 15.74 -19.88 11.81
CA GLU A 9 14.76 -20.85 11.31
C GLU A 9 13.44 -20.18 10.94
N LEU A 10 12.92 -19.33 11.83
CA LEU A 10 11.72 -18.53 11.56
C LEU A 10 11.93 -17.62 10.33
N LEU A 11 13.06 -16.93 10.24
CA LEU A 11 13.36 -16.08 9.09
C LEU A 11 13.33 -16.87 7.77
N GLU A 12 13.91 -18.07 7.75
CA GLU A 12 13.89 -18.94 6.58
C GLU A 12 12.47 -19.44 6.26
N GLU A 13 11.62 -19.66 7.27
CA GLU A 13 10.19 -19.93 7.07
C GLU A 13 9.48 -18.73 6.44
N VAL A 14 9.69 -17.51 6.95
CA VAL A 14 9.11 -16.29 6.39
C VAL A 14 9.57 -16.08 4.94
N LYS A 15 10.85 -16.32 4.63
CA LYS A 15 11.36 -16.20 3.24
C LYS A 15 10.68 -17.17 2.27
N ARG A 16 10.31 -18.36 2.73
CA ARG A 16 9.63 -19.39 1.93
C ARG A 16 8.11 -19.22 1.89
N PHE A 17 7.56 -18.36 2.74
CA PHE A 17 6.12 -18.10 2.75
C PHE A 17 5.69 -17.51 1.41
N THR A 18 4.59 -18.02 0.88
CA THR A 18 3.96 -17.52 -0.35
C THR A 18 2.52 -17.16 -0.04
N LEU A 19 2.08 -16.01 -0.54
CA LEU A 19 0.70 -15.56 -0.39
C LEU A 19 -0.26 -16.59 -0.98
N SER A 20 -1.30 -16.93 -0.22
CA SER A 20 -2.35 -17.88 -0.61
C SER A 20 -3.39 -17.24 -1.53
N GLY A 21 -3.47 -15.91 -1.54
CA GLY A 21 -4.49 -15.15 -2.25
C GLY A 21 -5.74 -14.87 -1.42
N ASP A 22 -5.81 -15.37 -0.19
CA ASP A 22 -6.74 -14.91 0.84
C ASP A 22 -6.06 -13.87 1.72
N ASP A 23 -6.41 -12.60 1.49
CA ASP A 23 -5.75 -11.47 2.15
C ASP A 23 -5.83 -11.52 3.67
N ASN A 24 -6.94 -12.03 4.23
CA ASN A 24 -7.10 -12.08 5.68
C ASN A 24 -6.21 -13.17 6.26
N ALA A 25 -6.20 -14.36 5.65
CA ALA A 25 -5.36 -15.46 6.09
C ALA A 25 -3.87 -15.11 5.97
N ASP A 26 -3.47 -14.48 4.86
CA ASP A 26 -2.09 -14.05 4.61
C ASP A 26 -1.66 -12.97 5.62
N LEU A 27 -2.51 -11.98 5.89
CA LEU A 27 -2.25 -10.93 6.87
C LEU A 27 -2.14 -11.47 8.30
N ASP A 28 -3.00 -12.41 8.69
CA ASP A 28 -2.94 -13.05 9.99
C ASP A 28 -1.67 -13.90 10.15
N LYS A 29 -1.24 -14.58 9.08
CA LYS A 29 0.01 -15.35 9.09
C LYS A 29 1.25 -14.46 9.23
N LEU A 30 1.30 -13.33 8.52
CA LEU A 30 2.40 -12.36 8.66
C LEU A 30 2.47 -11.75 10.06
N LYS A 31 1.32 -11.44 10.68
CA LYS A 31 1.27 -10.99 12.09
C LYS A 31 1.74 -12.07 13.06
N GLU A 32 1.39 -13.33 12.81
CA GLU A 32 1.88 -14.45 13.60
C GLU A 32 3.41 -14.54 13.57
N PHE A 33 4.04 -14.43 12.39
CA PHE A 33 5.50 -14.42 12.29
C PHE A 33 6.14 -13.31 13.13
N GLN A 34 5.59 -12.09 13.10
CA GLN A 34 6.08 -10.98 13.91
C GLN A 34 5.96 -11.27 15.42
N ARG A 35 4.84 -11.88 15.83
CA ARG A 35 4.61 -12.29 17.23
C ARG A 35 5.63 -13.35 17.65
N THR A 36 5.78 -14.41 16.88
CA THR A 36 6.74 -15.50 17.15
C THR A 36 8.19 -14.97 17.21
N PHE A 37 8.58 -14.07 16.32
CA PHE A 37 9.93 -13.47 16.33
C PHE A 37 10.21 -12.72 17.65
N THR A 38 9.18 -12.04 18.19
CA THR A 38 9.27 -11.33 19.46
C THR A 38 9.33 -12.31 20.64
N GLU A 39 8.50 -13.35 20.62
CA GLU A 39 8.40 -14.39 21.66
C GLU A 39 9.70 -15.21 21.83
N ILE A 40 10.49 -15.41 20.77
CA ILE A 40 11.79 -16.11 20.86
C ILE A 40 12.78 -15.38 21.79
N GLY A 41 12.64 -14.06 21.97
CA GLY A 41 13.46 -13.28 22.90
C GLY A 41 14.82 -12.83 22.35
N HIS A 42 15.75 -12.53 23.27
CA HIS A 42 17.00 -11.84 22.94
C HIS A 42 18.05 -12.76 22.28
N VAL A 43 18.92 -12.16 21.47
CA VAL A 43 20.07 -12.78 20.81
C VAL A 43 21.36 -12.02 21.19
N PRO A 44 22.56 -12.60 20.98
CA PRO A 44 23.82 -11.90 21.23
C PRO A 44 23.88 -10.53 20.52
N PHE A 45 24.43 -9.53 21.19
CA PHE A 45 24.47 -8.14 20.72
C PHE A 45 25.00 -8.01 19.29
N LYS A 46 26.09 -8.73 18.97
CA LYS A 46 26.72 -8.74 17.64
C LYS A 46 25.81 -9.20 16.49
N ASP A 47 24.79 -10.02 16.78
CA ASP A 47 23.89 -10.61 15.79
C ASP A 47 22.52 -9.92 15.75
N LYS A 48 22.20 -9.12 16.77
CA LYS A 48 20.87 -8.57 17.03
C LYS A 48 20.36 -7.73 15.87
N ASP A 49 21.13 -6.73 15.45
CA ASP A 49 20.66 -5.78 14.44
C ASP A 49 20.58 -6.45 13.07
N ALA A 50 21.52 -7.34 12.74
CA ALA A 50 21.51 -8.10 11.50
C ALA A 50 20.24 -8.94 11.35
N ILE A 51 19.92 -9.79 12.35
CA ILE A 51 18.73 -10.66 12.27
C ILE A 51 17.42 -9.86 12.32
N GLN A 52 17.39 -8.74 13.05
CA GLN A 52 16.21 -7.89 13.15
C GLN A 52 15.92 -7.15 11.84
N ASN A 53 16.95 -6.61 11.18
CA ASN A 53 16.80 -5.91 9.91
C ASN A 53 16.38 -6.89 8.81
N GLU A 54 17.05 -8.04 8.71
CA GLU A 54 16.71 -9.04 7.69
C GLU A 54 15.28 -9.56 7.85
N PHE A 55 14.83 -9.81 9.08
CA PHE A 55 13.44 -10.19 9.34
C PHE A 55 12.45 -9.08 8.97
N ARG A 56 12.75 -7.83 9.33
CA ARG A 56 11.92 -6.68 8.99
C ARG A 56 11.78 -6.52 7.48
N ASP A 57 12.86 -6.66 6.74
CA ASP A 57 12.87 -6.49 5.29
C ASP A 57 12.03 -7.56 4.59
N VAL A 58 12.18 -8.83 4.98
CA VAL A 58 11.38 -9.94 4.41
C VAL A 58 9.89 -9.79 4.75
N ILE A 59 9.55 -9.40 5.98
CA ILE A 59 8.17 -9.16 6.38
C ILE A 59 7.56 -7.99 5.60
N ASN A 60 8.28 -6.88 5.45
CA ASN A 60 7.81 -5.74 4.68
C ASN A 60 7.58 -6.11 3.21
N HIS A 61 8.48 -6.91 2.63
CA HIS A 61 8.33 -7.40 1.26
C HIS A 61 7.02 -8.18 1.06
N HIS A 62 6.63 -9.01 2.02
CA HIS A 62 5.35 -9.74 1.96
C HIS A 62 4.15 -8.82 2.10
N PHE A 63 4.19 -7.84 3.01
CA PHE A 63 3.11 -6.84 3.13
C PHE A 63 2.95 -6.00 1.87
N ASP A 64 4.06 -5.58 1.26
CA ASP A 64 4.04 -4.83 0.00
C ASP A 64 3.45 -5.69 -1.14
N SER A 65 3.84 -6.97 -1.21
CA SER A 65 3.31 -7.92 -2.19
C SER A 65 1.80 -8.13 -2.02
N LEU A 66 1.33 -8.30 -0.78
CA LEU A 66 -0.09 -8.45 -0.46
C LEU A 66 -0.91 -7.23 -0.90
N ARG A 67 -0.39 -6.03 -0.62
CA ARG A 67 -1.01 -4.76 -1.00
C ARG A 67 -1.08 -4.59 -2.53
N ILE A 68 -0.03 -4.95 -3.25
CA ILE A 68 -0.01 -4.90 -4.72
C ILE A 68 -1.09 -5.83 -5.29
N ASP A 69 -1.22 -7.03 -4.75
CA ASP A 69 -2.20 -8.02 -5.21
C ASP A 69 -3.65 -7.54 -4.96
N GLU A 70 -3.91 -6.97 -3.78
CA GLU A 70 -5.20 -6.34 -3.48
C GLU A 70 -5.54 -5.22 -4.47
N LYS A 71 -4.56 -4.32 -4.73
CA LYS A 71 -4.72 -3.22 -5.71
C LYS A 71 -5.03 -3.77 -7.10
N ARG A 72 -4.33 -4.82 -7.54
CA ARG A 72 -4.55 -5.47 -8.85
C ARG A 72 -5.95 -6.07 -8.95
N ARG A 73 -6.40 -6.82 -7.94
CA ARG A 73 -7.76 -7.37 -7.90
C ARG A 73 -8.82 -6.27 -7.94
N ASN A 74 -8.61 -5.19 -7.19
CA ASN A 74 -9.51 -4.04 -7.15
C ASN A 74 -9.64 -3.37 -8.53
N LEU A 75 -8.52 -3.20 -9.26
CA LEU A 75 -8.54 -2.68 -10.63
C LEU A 75 -9.22 -3.64 -11.61
N MET A 76 -9.01 -4.96 -11.48
CA MET A 76 -9.64 -5.94 -12.36
C MET A 76 -11.17 -5.95 -12.19
N LYS A 77 -11.66 -5.94 -10.93
CA LYS A 77 -13.10 -5.81 -10.63
C LYS A 77 -13.66 -4.51 -11.20
N PHE A 78 -12.91 -3.42 -11.08
CA PHE A 78 -13.30 -2.13 -11.65
C PHE A 78 -13.39 -2.15 -13.17
N LYS A 79 -12.38 -2.71 -13.86
CA LYS A 79 -12.37 -2.87 -15.32
C LYS A 79 -13.59 -3.67 -15.80
N ASN A 80 -13.89 -4.81 -15.16
CA ASN A 80 -15.06 -5.61 -15.50
C ASN A 80 -16.38 -4.85 -15.30
N LYS A 81 -16.48 -4.05 -14.23
CA LYS A 81 -17.65 -3.18 -13.97
C LYS A 81 -17.83 -2.13 -15.07
N VAL A 82 -16.74 -1.48 -15.49
CA VAL A 82 -16.78 -0.43 -16.53
C VAL A 82 -17.18 -1.05 -17.87
N ALA A 83 -16.57 -2.17 -18.25
CA ALA A 83 -16.89 -2.90 -19.49
C ALA A 83 -18.35 -3.38 -19.51
N GLY A 84 -18.89 -3.85 -18.38
CA GLY A 84 -20.30 -4.25 -18.30
C GLY A 84 -21.31 -3.11 -18.48
N ASN A 85 -20.87 -1.84 -18.41
CA ASN A 85 -21.74 -0.68 -18.58
C ASN A 85 -21.71 -0.12 -20.02
N THR A 86 -20.81 -0.56 -20.91
CA THR A 86 -20.74 -0.01 -22.29
C THR A 86 -21.86 -0.52 -23.19
N SER A 87 -22.50 -1.65 -22.87
CA SER A 87 -23.57 -2.25 -23.70
C SER A 87 -24.87 -1.44 -23.81
N SER A 88 -25.00 -0.29 -23.13
CA SER A 88 -26.21 0.54 -23.19
C SER A 88 -25.92 2.02 -22.97
N GLY A 89 -26.68 2.91 -23.62
CA GLY A 89 -26.54 4.36 -23.43
C GLY A 89 -26.72 4.82 -21.98
N LYS A 90 -27.54 4.14 -21.17
CA LYS A 90 -27.66 4.43 -19.74
C LYS A 90 -26.39 4.05 -18.97
N GLY A 91 -25.76 2.94 -19.32
CA GLY A 91 -24.51 2.49 -18.71
C GLY A 91 -23.31 3.36 -19.11
N GLN A 92 -23.22 3.78 -20.38
CA GLN A 92 -22.23 4.74 -20.86
C GLN A 92 -22.32 6.07 -20.09
N ASN A 93 -23.53 6.63 -19.94
CA ASN A 93 -23.75 7.84 -19.14
C ASN A 93 -23.31 7.66 -17.67
N LYS A 94 -23.53 6.48 -17.09
CA LYS A 94 -23.07 6.15 -15.74
C LYS A 94 -21.55 6.13 -15.65
N ASN A 95 -20.87 5.52 -16.62
CA ASN A 95 -19.40 5.54 -16.69
C ASN A 95 -18.88 6.98 -16.79
N ARG A 96 -19.41 7.80 -17.69
CA ARG A 96 -19.02 9.21 -17.80
C ARG A 96 -19.18 9.99 -16.49
N PHE A 97 -20.27 9.77 -15.75
CA PHE A 97 -20.48 10.40 -14.45
C PHE A 97 -19.52 9.88 -13.36
N GLU A 98 -19.24 8.57 -13.32
CA GLU A 98 -18.23 8.01 -12.42
C GLU A 98 -16.83 8.55 -12.73
N ARG A 99 -16.49 8.70 -14.02
CA ARG A 99 -15.24 9.31 -14.48
C ARG A 99 -15.09 10.75 -13.99
N GLU A 100 -16.13 11.57 -14.15
CA GLU A 100 -16.12 12.96 -13.72
C GLU A 100 -15.92 13.10 -12.20
N LYS A 101 -16.53 12.20 -11.42
CA LYS A 101 -16.29 12.11 -9.97
C LYS A 101 -14.83 11.80 -9.63
N TYR A 102 -14.21 10.87 -10.34
CA TYR A 102 -12.79 10.54 -10.12
C TYR A 102 -11.88 11.70 -10.52
N MET A 103 -12.15 12.38 -11.64
CA MET A 103 -11.42 13.58 -12.06
C MET A 103 -11.52 14.71 -11.02
N THR A 104 -12.72 14.96 -10.49
CA THR A 104 -12.93 15.97 -9.45
C THR A 104 -12.15 15.63 -8.17
N LYS A 105 -12.22 14.36 -7.74
CA LYS A 105 -11.48 13.88 -6.57
C LYS A 105 -9.97 13.92 -6.77
N LEU A 106 -9.48 13.61 -7.97
CA LEU A 106 -8.08 13.71 -8.35
C LEU A 106 -7.59 15.15 -8.18
N LYS A 107 -8.29 16.13 -8.77
CA LYS A 107 -7.95 17.56 -8.64
C LYS A 107 -7.92 18.01 -7.19
N GLN A 108 -8.89 17.58 -6.37
CA GLN A 108 -8.89 17.89 -4.94
C GLN A 108 -7.66 17.31 -4.24
N MET A 109 -7.32 16.05 -4.50
CA MET A 109 -6.15 15.41 -3.88
C MET A 109 -4.83 16.04 -4.34
N GLU A 110 -4.72 16.49 -5.58
CA GLU A 110 -3.55 17.23 -6.08
C GLU A 110 -3.42 18.58 -5.37
N SER A 111 -4.54 19.29 -5.13
CA SER A 111 -4.55 20.50 -4.31
C SER A 111 -4.14 20.21 -2.86
N ASP A 112 -4.70 19.17 -2.25
CA ASP A 112 -4.36 18.76 -0.88
C ASP A 112 -2.87 18.39 -0.77
N LEU A 113 -2.33 17.71 -1.78
CA LEU A 113 -0.91 17.36 -1.83
C LEU A 113 -0.02 18.61 -1.85
N ALA A 114 -0.35 19.60 -2.69
CA ALA A 114 0.39 20.86 -2.74
C ALA A 114 0.34 21.60 -1.38
N LEU A 115 -0.80 21.57 -0.68
CA LEU A 115 -0.91 22.14 0.67
C LEU A 115 -0.05 21.38 1.69
N LEU A 116 -0.02 20.05 1.63
CA LEU A 116 0.82 19.23 2.52
C LEU A 116 2.32 19.49 2.27
N ASP A 117 2.74 19.61 1.01
CA ASP A 117 4.12 19.94 0.65
C ASP A 117 4.52 21.34 1.16
N ASN A 118 3.62 22.33 1.04
CA ASN A 118 3.82 23.66 1.62
C ASN A 118 3.93 23.61 3.16
N ASN A 119 3.11 22.78 3.81
CA ASN A 119 3.16 22.61 5.27
C ASN A 119 4.49 22.04 5.73
N ILE A 120 5.08 21.06 5.02
CA ILE A 120 6.43 20.56 5.32
C ILE A 120 7.45 21.70 5.25
N GLY A 121 7.38 22.53 4.22
CA GLY A 121 8.25 23.70 4.07
C GLY A 121 8.19 24.66 5.26
N PHE A 122 7.00 24.85 5.84
CA PHE A 122 6.81 25.65 7.05
C PHE A 122 7.41 24.98 8.30
N PHE A 123 7.17 23.66 8.49
CA PHE A 123 7.66 22.93 9.66
C PHE A 123 9.17 22.69 9.65
N ALA A 124 9.81 22.67 8.48
CA ALA A 124 11.27 22.48 8.37
C ALA A 124 12.10 23.53 9.12
N ASN A 125 11.55 24.72 9.35
CA ASN A 125 12.20 25.80 10.11
C ASN A 125 11.73 25.90 11.58
N THR A 126 10.88 24.97 12.03
CA THR A 126 10.31 24.98 13.39
C THR A 126 11.08 24.03 14.31
N LYS A 127 11.47 24.52 15.49
CA LYS A 127 12.12 23.67 16.50
C LYS A 127 11.14 22.63 17.04
N ASN A 128 11.62 21.39 17.25
CA ASN A 128 10.85 20.28 17.82
C ASN A 128 9.64 19.83 16.97
N ALA A 129 9.71 19.96 15.65
CA ALA A 129 8.62 19.60 14.73
C ALA A 129 8.77 18.21 14.08
N GLU A 130 9.74 17.39 14.50
CA GLU A 130 10.11 16.14 13.83
C GLU A 130 8.95 15.14 13.75
N ALA A 131 8.17 15.00 14.83
CA ALA A 131 6.99 14.13 14.85
C ALA A 131 5.91 14.60 13.86
N LEU A 132 5.68 15.92 13.80
CA LEU A 132 4.70 16.52 12.90
C LEU A 132 5.13 16.41 11.43
N ILE A 133 6.43 16.58 11.16
CA ILE A 133 7.02 16.34 9.84
C ILE A 133 6.81 14.88 9.44
N GLY A 134 7.03 13.93 10.35
CA GLY A 134 6.75 12.51 10.14
C GLY A 134 5.30 12.25 9.74
N ASP A 135 4.35 12.79 10.50
CA ASP A 135 2.92 12.64 10.24
C ASP A 135 2.50 13.23 8.88
N VAL A 136 3.02 14.41 8.54
CA VAL A 136 2.72 15.06 7.25
C VAL A 136 3.35 14.28 6.10
N ASN A 137 4.58 13.77 6.25
CA ASN A 137 5.21 12.91 5.25
C ASN A 137 4.41 11.62 5.01
N GLN A 138 3.89 10.99 6.07
CA GLN A 138 3.04 9.81 5.93
C GLN A 138 1.73 10.15 5.19
N LYS A 139 1.13 11.32 5.47
CA LYS A 139 -0.05 11.78 4.74
C LYS A 139 0.27 12.03 3.26
N ILE A 140 1.41 12.66 2.95
CA ILE A 140 1.88 12.87 1.58
C ILE A 140 2.01 11.55 0.83
N ALA A 141 2.68 10.55 1.43
CA ALA A 141 2.85 9.23 0.83
C ALA A 141 1.48 8.58 0.53
N ASN A 142 0.57 8.59 1.51
CA ASN A 142 -0.77 8.03 1.35
C ASN A 142 -1.61 8.78 0.29
N THR A 143 -1.48 10.10 0.19
CA THR A 143 -2.20 10.91 -0.81
C THR A 143 -1.66 10.64 -2.22
N LYS A 144 -0.33 10.58 -2.40
CA LYS A 144 0.30 10.25 -3.69
C LYS A 144 -0.17 8.91 -4.23
N GLU A 145 -0.26 7.90 -3.39
CA GLU A 145 -0.73 6.58 -3.82
C GLU A 145 -2.21 6.58 -4.22
N LYS A 146 -3.07 7.30 -3.48
CA LYS A 146 -4.49 7.45 -3.84
C LYS A 146 -4.66 8.18 -5.17
N ILE A 147 -3.86 9.22 -5.41
CA ILE A 147 -3.80 9.93 -6.70
C ILE A 147 -3.47 8.95 -7.82
N GLU A 148 -2.40 8.17 -7.69
CA GLU A 148 -2.01 7.20 -8.71
C GLU A 148 -3.08 6.13 -8.94
N PHE A 149 -3.76 5.68 -7.89
CA PHE A 149 -4.88 4.75 -8.05
C PHE A 149 -6.10 5.37 -8.76
N LEU A 150 -6.41 6.65 -8.52
CA LEU A 150 -7.46 7.36 -9.24
C LEU A 150 -7.09 7.56 -10.71
N LYS A 151 -5.84 7.95 -11.01
CA LYS A 151 -5.34 8.07 -12.38
C LYS A 151 -5.46 6.75 -13.14
N GLU A 152 -5.13 5.64 -12.51
CA GLU A 152 -5.26 4.31 -13.12
C GLU A 152 -6.73 3.99 -13.46
N LYS A 153 -7.65 4.27 -12.55
CA LYS A 153 -9.09 4.09 -12.81
C LYS A 153 -9.57 4.96 -13.97
N ILE A 154 -9.17 6.23 -13.99
CA ILE A 154 -9.52 7.16 -15.07
C ILE A 154 -8.98 6.64 -16.41
N ARG A 155 -7.71 6.21 -16.46
CA ARG A 155 -7.10 5.61 -17.67
C ARG A 155 -7.87 4.40 -18.17
N ILE A 156 -8.34 3.52 -17.27
CA ILE A 156 -9.19 2.37 -17.64
C ILE A 156 -10.50 2.84 -18.26
N MET A 157 -11.11 3.92 -17.75
CA MET A 157 -12.36 4.44 -18.30
C MET A 157 -12.16 5.13 -19.64
N ASP A 158 -11.07 5.90 -19.80
CA ASP A 158 -10.70 6.57 -21.05
C ASP A 158 -10.50 5.55 -22.18
N ALA A 159 -9.72 4.50 -21.91
CA ALA A 159 -9.48 3.44 -22.88
C ALA A 159 -10.76 2.70 -23.32
N MET A 160 -11.82 2.72 -22.50
CA MET A 160 -13.10 2.06 -22.82
C MET A 160 -14.07 2.99 -23.56
N GLU A 161 -13.90 4.32 -23.48
CA GLU A 161 -14.65 5.27 -24.32
C GLU A 161 -14.04 5.35 -25.73
N ASP A 162 -12.72 5.19 -25.87
CA ASP A 162 -12.03 5.26 -27.17
C ASP A 162 -12.20 3.99 -28.05
N ASP A 163 -12.65 2.88 -27.46
CA ASP A 163 -12.90 1.60 -28.14
C ASP A 163 -14.32 1.50 -28.76
N GLU A 164 -15.16 2.55 -28.63
CA GLU A 164 -16.52 2.67 -29.21
C GLU A 164 -16.55 3.46 -30.54
#